data_AF-A0A1C1A2E3-F1
#
_entry.id   AF-A0A1C1A2E3-F1
#
_cell.length_a   1.000
_cell.length_b   1.000
_cell.length_c   1.000
_cell.angle_alpha   90.00
_cell.angle_beta   90.00
_cell.angle_gamma   90.00
#
_symmetry.space_group_name_H-M   'P 1'
#
loop_
_entity.id
_entity.type
_entity.pdbx_description
1 polymer ?
#
loop_
_entity_poly.entity_id
_entity_poly.type
_entity_poly.pdbx_seq_one_letter_code
_entity_poly.pdbx_strand_id
1 'polypeptide(L)'
;MKRLLFIVTILIFLSNSSDASGYSAVSDPVFQTVHYVINSKQVETEDEYATLNYNGHLYAPIRFIANQIAGSIEYNPETSTVTLYTHNSSESCQVIGPKVTPDQAKIVAYEKYHLVHVDETFIIRILSNEERKQIPPDDSDLTPIYYFITGTYSNNQSVTICVSSNSIMHHFIYSE
;
A
#
# COMPACT_ATOMS: atom_id res chain seq x y z
N MET A 1 -33.59 -72.90 -27.66
CA MET A 1 -32.37 -73.25 -26.90
C MET A 1 -31.22 -72.37 -27.44
N LYS A 2 -31.03 -71.06 -27.20
CA LYS A 2 -31.30 -70.12 -26.09
C LYS A 2 -30.90 -70.71 -24.74
N ARG A 3 -29.62 -70.51 -24.39
CA ARG A 3 -28.90 -70.81 -23.11
C ARG A 3 -27.59 -71.57 -23.33
N LEU A 4 -26.72 -71.15 -24.26
CA LEU A 4 -25.32 -71.61 -24.24
C LEU A 4 -24.35 -70.75 -25.07
N LEU A 5 -24.52 -69.43 -25.10
CA LEU A 5 -23.52 -68.56 -25.72
C LEU A 5 -23.48 -67.18 -25.04
N PHE A 6 -23.37 -67.19 -23.72
CA PHE A 6 -23.23 -65.98 -22.89
C PHE A 6 -21.94 -66.01 -22.05
N ILE A 7 -20.99 -66.89 -22.42
CA ILE A 7 -19.74 -67.13 -21.68
C ILE A 7 -18.51 -66.57 -22.42
N VAL A 8 -18.67 -66.10 -23.67
CA VAL A 8 -17.56 -65.49 -24.45
C VAL A 8 -17.49 -63.96 -24.28
N THR A 9 -18.39 -63.34 -23.52
CA THR A 9 -18.41 -61.88 -23.31
C THR A 9 -17.83 -61.40 -21.97
N ILE A 10 -17.39 -62.32 -21.09
CA ILE A 10 -16.81 -62.00 -19.77
C ILE A 10 -15.27 -62.09 -19.76
N LEU A 11 -14.64 -62.34 -20.91
CA LEU A 11 -13.17 -62.44 -21.06
C LEU A 11 -12.54 -61.20 -21.70
N ILE A 12 -13.20 -60.03 -21.64
CA ILE A 12 -12.67 -58.72 -22.11
C ILE A 12 -12.81 -57.65 -21.01
N PHE A 13 -12.70 -58.00 -19.73
CA PHE A 13 -12.82 -57.00 -18.66
C PHE A 13 -11.83 -57.09 -17.50
N LEU A 14 -10.80 -57.94 -17.59
CA LEU A 14 -9.75 -57.99 -16.57
C LEU A 14 -8.37 -57.97 -17.22
N SER A 15 -7.76 -56.79 -17.24
CA SER A 15 -6.32 -56.51 -17.05
C SER A 15 -5.91 -55.29 -17.86
N ASN A 16 -6.10 -54.10 -17.27
CA ASN A 16 -5.28 -52.90 -17.48
C ASN A 16 -5.65 -51.86 -16.41
N SER A 17 -5.56 -52.24 -15.13
CA SER A 17 -5.19 -51.26 -14.12
C SER A 17 -3.67 -51.15 -14.20
N SER A 18 -3.19 -50.39 -15.17
CA SER A 18 -1.82 -49.90 -15.09
C SER A 18 -1.78 -49.02 -13.86
N ASP A 19 -1.17 -49.53 -12.78
CA ASP A 19 -0.72 -48.69 -11.69
C ASP A 19 0.21 -47.66 -12.33
N ALA A 20 -0.32 -46.46 -12.57
CA ALA A 20 0.49 -45.27 -12.77
C ALA A 20 1.21 -45.07 -11.44
N SER A 21 2.32 -45.79 -11.29
CA SER A 21 3.36 -45.47 -10.34
C SER A 21 3.77 -44.06 -10.74
N GLY A 22 3.24 -43.09 -10.00
CA GLY A 22 3.62 -41.68 -10.08
C GLY A 22 5.08 -41.58 -9.71
N TYR A 23 5.96 -41.90 -10.65
CA TYR A 23 7.32 -41.46 -10.64
C TYR A 23 7.23 -39.94 -10.78
N SER A 24 7.32 -39.23 -9.67
CA SER A 24 7.60 -37.80 -9.69
C SER A 24 8.94 -37.66 -10.37
N ALA A 25 8.93 -37.42 -11.68
CA ALA A 25 10.13 -37.13 -12.43
C ALA A 25 10.79 -35.94 -11.73
N VAL A 26 11.95 -36.18 -11.13
CA VAL A 26 12.85 -35.11 -10.75
C VAL A 26 13.15 -34.40 -12.07
N SER A 27 12.60 -33.20 -12.22
CA SER A 27 12.77 -32.45 -13.47
C SER A 27 14.10 -31.74 -13.37
N ASP A 28 14.94 -31.91 -14.39
CA ASP A 28 16.19 -31.17 -14.49
C ASP A 28 15.91 -29.67 -14.42
N PRO A 29 16.82 -28.87 -13.83
CA PRO A 29 16.68 -27.43 -13.80
C PRO A 29 16.70 -26.86 -15.23
N VAL A 30 15.62 -26.18 -15.63
CA VAL A 30 15.48 -25.54 -16.95
C VAL A 30 15.34 -24.03 -16.81
N PHE A 31 16.09 -23.25 -17.59
CA PHE A 31 15.88 -21.81 -17.69
C PHE A 31 14.58 -21.51 -18.43
N GLN A 32 13.74 -20.67 -17.83
CA GLN A 32 12.43 -20.35 -18.34
C GLN A 32 12.27 -18.85 -18.51
N THR A 33 11.72 -18.42 -19.65
CA THR A 33 11.27 -17.05 -19.84
C THR A 33 9.97 -16.84 -19.07
N VAL A 34 9.98 -15.89 -18.14
CA VAL A 34 8.84 -15.57 -17.28
C VAL A 34 8.54 -14.08 -17.34
N HIS A 35 7.26 -13.73 -17.44
CA HIS A 35 6.82 -12.34 -17.32
C HIS A 35 6.47 -12.03 -15.87
N TYR A 36 7.11 -11.00 -15.31
CA TYR A 36 6.90 -10.60 -13.93
C TYR A 36 5.95 -9.40 -13.84
N VAL A 37 5.06 -9.44 -12.86
CA VAL A 37 4.22 -8.30 -12.47
C VAL A 37 4.45 -8.06 -10.98
N ILE A 38 5.06 -6.93 -10.64
CA ILE A 38 5.39 -6.55 -9.26
C ILE A 38 4.73 -5.20 -8.98
N ASN A 39 3.95 -5.09 -7.92
CA ASN A 39 3.17 -3.88 -7.57
C ASN A 39 2.32 -3.35 -8.74
N SER A 40 1.64 -4.26 -9.46
CA SER A 40 0.81 -3.96 -10.64
C SER A 40 1.55 -3.38 -11.84
N LYS A 41 2.89 -3.36 -11.82
CA LYS A 41 3.73 -2.96 -12.93
C LYS A 41 4.38 -4.20 -13.56
N GLN A 42 4.26 -4.32 -14.88
CA GLN A 42 5.02 -5.30 -15.63
C GLN A 42 6.50 -4.92 -15.62
N VAL A 43 7.36 -5.88 -15.28
CA VAL A 43 8.80 -5.69 -15.18
C VAL A 43 9.51 -6.73 -16.03
N GLU A 44 10.50 -6.29 -16.79
CA GLU A 44 11.34 -7.15 -17.60
C GLU A 44 12.56 -7.57 -16.79
N THR A 45 12.97 -8.82 -16.93
CA THR A 45 14.25 -9.30 -16.40
C THR A 45 15.38 -8.73 -17.25
N GLU A 46 16.38 -8.14 -16.62
CA GLU A 46 17.62 -7.76 -17.31
C GLU A 46 18.31 -9.02 -17.87
N ASP A 47 19.07 -8.86 -18.96
CA ASP A 47 19.66 -9.99 -19.73
C ASP A 47 20.58 -10.91 -18.89
N GLU A 48 21.09 -10.42 -17.76
CA GLU A 48 21.94 -11.19 -16.85
C GLU A 48 21.17 -12.10 -15.86
N TYR A 49 19.84 -11.94 -15.76
CA TYR A 49 18.99 -12.69 -14.85
C TYR A 49 18.13 -13.70 -15.60
N ALA A 50 18.15 -14.94 -15.13
CA ALA A 50 17.30 -16.00 -15.66
C ALA A 50 16.47 -16.63 -14.53
N THR A 51 15.21 -16.94 -14.84
CA THR A 51 14.34 -17.72 -13.95
C THR A 51 14.61 -19.20 -14.16
N LEU A 52 14.80 -19.93 -13.08
CA LEU A 52 14.98 -21.38 -13.13
C LEU A 52 13.68 -22.07 -12.75
N ASN A 53 13.23 -23.02 -13.57
CA ASN A 53 12.19 -23.97 -13.19
C ASN A 53 12.86 -25.27 -12.75
N TYR A 54 12.60 -25.69 -11.51
CA TYR A 54 13.09 -26.94 -10.97
C TYR A 54 12.03 -27.58 -10.10
N ASN A 55 11.65 -28.83 -10.41
CA ASN A 55 10.57 -29.55 -9.73
C ASN A 55 9.23 -28.80 -9.70
N GLY A 56 8.92 -28.08 -10.77
CA GLY A 56 7.70 -27.27 -10.87
C GLY A 56 7.72 -25.97 -10.06
N HIS A 57 8.85 -25.62 -9.46
CA HIS A 57 9.05 -24.36 -8.74
C HIS A 57 9.85 -23.38 -9.58
N LEU A 58 9.41 -22.12 -9.61
CA LEU A 58 10.15 -21.02 -10.22
C LEU A 58 11.06 -20.35 -9.19
N TYR A 59 12.35 -20.32 -9.49
CA TYR A 59 13.37 -19.64 -8.72
C TYR A 59 13.79 -18.38 -9.47
N ALA A 60 13.44 -17.23 -8.92
CA ALA A 60 13.83 -15.94 -9.43
C ALA A 60 15.11 -15.44 -8.72
N PRO A 61 16.03 -14.75 -9.42
CA PRO A 61 17.17 -14.12 -8.77
C PRO A 61 16.71 -13.11 -7.72
N ILE A 62 17.12 -13.29 -6.47
CA ILE A 62 16.69 -12.42 -5.37
C ILE A 62 17.10 -10.96 -5.58
N ARG A 63 18.24 -10.72 -6.25
CA ARG A 63 18.72 -9.37 -6.62
C ARG A 63 17.76 -8.66 -7.57
N PHE A 64 17.25 -9.37 -8.57
CA PHE A 64 16.22 -8.85 -9.48
C PHE A 64 14.98 -8.41 -8.69
N ILE A 65 14.47 -9.26 -7.80
CA ILE A 65 13.32 -8.93 -6.96
C ILE A 65 13.60 -7.72 -6.07
N ALA A 66 14.76 -7.67 -5.42
CA ALA A 66 15.16 -6.58 -4.54
C ALA A 66 15.16 -5.22 -5.26
N ASN A 67 15.73 -5.14 -6.46
CA ASN A 67 15.76 -3.90 -7.24
C ASN A 67 14.35 -3.36 -7.52
N GLN A 68 13.37 -4.23 -7.79
CA GLN A 68 12.00 -3.82 -8.10
C GLN A 68 11.23 -3.29 -6.88
N ILE A 69 11.65 -3.65 -5.66
CA ILE A 69 11.07 -3.17 -4.40
C ILE A 69 11.93 -2.08 -3.74
N ALA A 70 12.80 -1.43 -4.52
CA ALA A 70 13.77 -0.44 -4.03
C ALA A 70 14.61 -0.97 -2.84
N GLY A 71 14.88 -2.28 -2.79
CA GLY A 71 15.75 -2.89 -1.79
C GLY A 71 17.18 -3.05 -2.31
N SER A 72 18.09 -3.44 -1.43
CA SER A 72 19.44 -3.86 -1.74
C SER A 72 19.75 -5.23 -1.13
N ILE A 73 20.68 -5.95 -1.75
CA ILE A 73 21.08 -7.30 -1.34
C ILE A 73 22.56 -7.30 -1.01
N GLU A 74 22.88 -7.84 0.15
CA GLU A 74 24.24 -8.17 0.57
C GLU A 74 24.37 -9.69 0.74
N TYR A 75 25.49 -10.25 0.28
CA TYR A 75 25.84 -11.65 0.51
C TYR A 75 27.13 -11.72 1.30
N ASN A 76 27.07 -12.38 2.47
CA ASN A 76 28.23 -12.67 3.30
C ASN A 76 28.67 -14.13 3.04
N PRO A 77 29.81 -14.37 2.37
CA PRO A 77 30.27 -15.72 2.04
C PRO A 77 30.78 -16.51 3.24
N GLU A 78 31.29 -15.84 4.29
CA GLU A 78 31.83 -16.51 5.48
C GLU A 78 30.74 -17.21 6.28
N THR A 79 29.55 -16.61 6.34
CA THR A 79 28.38 -17.15 7.05
C THR A 79 27.34 -17.78 6.12
N SER A 80 27.56 -17.71 4.80
CA SER A 80 26.57 -18.08 3.78
C SER A 80 25.22 -17.37 3.99
N THR A 81 25.24 -16.11 4.41
CA THR A 81 24.05 -15.31 4.71
C THR A 81 23.74 -14.36 3.56
N VAL A 82 22.48 -14.38 3.10
CA VAL A 82 21.94 -13.35 2.20
C VAL A 82 21.07 -12.41 3.04
N THR A 83 21.44 -11.13 3.07
CA THR A 83 20.67 -10.08 3.74
C THR A 83 19.97 -9.24 2.69
N LEU A 84 18.64 -9.18 2.77
CA LEU A 84 17.82 -8.24 2.01
C LEU A 84 17.54 -7.02 2.88
N TYR A 85 18.12 -5.89 2.50
CA TYR A 85 17.73 -4.59 3.02
C TYR A 85 16.59 -4.09 2.14
N THR A 86 15.36 -4.20 2.60
CA THR A 86 14.32 -3.42 1.95
C THR A 86 14.48 -1.99 2.43
N HIS A 87 14.55 -1.04 1.49
CA HIS A 87 14.02 0.29 1.79
C HIS A 87 12.50 0.16 1.75
N ASN A 88 11.97 -0.71 2.64
CA ASN A 88 10.63 -0.46 3.11
C ASN A 88 10.74 0.92 3.71
N SER A 89 10.18 1.86 2.99
CA SER A 89 9.45 2.92 3.61
C SER A 89 8.57 2.23 4.69
N SER A 90 9.13 2.12 5.89
CA SER A 90 8.42 2.30 7.14
C SER A 90 8.05 3.77 7.32
N GLU A 91 8.37 4.65 6.37
CA GLU A 91 7.32 5.54 5.93
C GLU A 91 6.30 4.67 5.24
N SER A 92 5.17 4.37 5.87
CA SER A 92 4.04 3.91 5.07
C SER A 92 3.89 4.86 3.86
N CYS A 93 3.04 4.53 2.89
CA CYS A 93 2.25 5.64 2.39
C CYS A 93 1.47 6.15 3.62
N GLN A 94 2.13 6.92 4.52
CA GLN A 94 1.45 7.82 5.41
C GLN A 94 0.90 8.75 4.36
N VAL A 95 -0.33 8.46 3.93
CA VAL A 95 -1.25 9.55 3.73
C VAL A 95 -1.08 10.34 5.02
N ILE A 96 -0.23 11.37 4.98
CA ILE A 96 0.09 12.19 6.15
C ILE A 96 -1.24 12.83 6.41
N GLY A 97 -1.99 12.19 7.30
CA GLY A 97 -3.28 12.66 7.71
C GLY A 97 -3.08 14.01 8.36
N PRO A 98 -4.17 14.76 8.54
CA PRO A 98 -4.10 15.96 9.34
C PRO A 98 -3.42 15.63 10.69
N LYS A 99 -2.29 16.28 10.98
CA LYS A 99 -1.58 16.16 12.26
C LYS A 99 -2.40 16.73 13.41
N VAL A 100 -3.24 17.73 13.09
CA VAL A 100 -4.18 18.37 13.99
C VAL A 100 -5.53 17.66 13.88
N THR A 101 -6.10 17.25 15.02
CA THR A 101 -7.44 16.67 15.06
C THR A 101 -8.51 17.78 15.10
N PRO A 102 -9.77 17.50 14.71
CA PRO A 102 -10.86 18.45 14.84
C PRO A 102 -11.03 18.99 16.27
N ASP A 103 -10.86 18.14 17.29
CA ASP A 103 -10.97 18.55 18.68
C ASP A 103 -9.85 19.51 19.08
N GLN A 104 -8.62 19.27 18.62
CA GLN A 104 -7.50 20.20 18.83
C GLN A 104 -7.77 21.54 18.15
N ALA A 105 -8.31 21.53 16.93
CA ALA A 105 -8.67 22.75 16.24
C ALA A 105 -9.81 23.51 16.96
N LYS A 106 -10.80 22.80 17.53
CA LYS A 106 -11.85 23.40 18.38
C LYS A 106 -11.26 23.99 19.66
N ILE A 107 -10.33 23.31 20.31
CA ILE A 107 -9.61 23.83 21.49
C ILE A 107 -8.90 25.14 21.15
N VAL A 108 -8.24 25.23 19.99
CA VAL A 108 -7.65 26.49 19.52
C VAL A 108 -8.70 27.60 19.43
N ALA A 109 -9.88 27.33 18.86
CA ALA A 109 -10.96 28.31 18.77
C ALA A 109 -11.46 28.77 20.17
N TYR A 110 -11.59 27.85 21.13
CA TYR A 110 -11.97 28.18 22.50
C TYR A 110 -10.87 28.97 23.25
N GLU A 111 -9.63 28.49 23.23
CA GLU A 111 -8.56 29.01 24.08
C GLU A 111 -7.91 30.27 23.52
N LYS A 112 -7.65 30.32 22.20
CA LYS A 112 -6.92 31.43 21.57
C LYS A 112 -7.84 32.56 21.14
N TYR A 113 -9.06 32.22 20.72
CA TYR A 113 -10.03 33.19 20.23
C TYR A 113 -11.18 33.43 21.22
N HIS A 114 -11.22 32.75 22.36
CA HIS A 114 -12.22 32.97 23.42
C HIS A 114 -13.67 32.89 22.92
N LEU A 115 -13.94 31.97 21.98
CA LEU A 115 -15.31 31.70 21.55
C LEU A 115 -16.10 31.07 22.70
N VAL A 116 -17.35 31.49 22.86
CA VAL A 116 -18.25 30.96 23.90
C VAL A 116 -19.01 29.75 23.37
N HIS A 117 -19.35 29.77 22.08
CA HIS A 117 -19.98 28.67 21.38
C HIS A 117 -19.18 28.37 20.12
N VAL A 118 -18.93 27.08 19.87
CA VAL A 118 -18.33 26.59 18.62
C VAL A 118 -19.27 25.56 18.04
N ASP A 119 -19.59 25.71 16.76
CA ASP A 119 -20.48 24.80 16.05
C ASP A 119 -19.89 23.38 16.03
N GLU A 120 -20.75 22.37 16.14
CA GLU A 120 -20.27 20.98 16.09
C GLU A 120 -19.75 20.61 14.70
N THR A 121 -20.32 21.24 13.67
CA THR A 121 -19.94 21.08 12.27
C THR A 121 -18.75 21.97 11.94
N PHE A 122 -17.84 21.42 11.13
CA PHE A 122 -16.70 22.14 10.60
C PHE A 122 -16.46 21.68 9.16
N ILE A 123 -15.84 22.54 8.37
CA ILE A 123 -15.49 22.23 6.99
C ILE A 123 -13.98 22.02 6.92
N ILE A 124 -13.54 20.95 6.27
CA ILE A 124 -12.14 20.77 5.89
C ILE A 124 -12.02 21.12 4.42
N ARG A 125 -11.19 22.12 4.08
CA ARG A 125 -10.90 22.45 2.68
C ARG A 125 -9.52 23.04 2.49
N ILE A 126 -9.10 23.07 1.24
CA ILE A 126 -7.89 23.76 0.79
C ILE A 126 -8.17 25.28 0.78
N LEU A 127 -7.17 26.08 1.15
CA LEU A 127 -7.25 27.54 1.03
C LEU A 127 -7.30 28.00 -0.44
N SER A 128 -8.05 29.07 -0.70
CA SER A 128 -8.03 29.79 -1.98
C SER A 128 -6.69 30.51 -2.18
N ASN A 129 -6.38 30.92 -3.42
CA ASN A 129 -5.12 31.63 -3.71
C ASN A 129 -4.96 32.93 -2.91
N GLU A 130 -6.07 33.60 -2.58
CA GLU A 130 -6.06 34.82 -1.77
C GLU A 130 -5.83 34.50 -0.28
N GLU A 131 -6.51 33.49 0.25
CA GLU A 131 -6.34 33.02 1.62
C GLU A 131 -4.92 32.50 1.89
N ARG A 132 -4.26 31.91 0.88
CA ARG A 132 -2.87 31.43 0.99
C ARG A 132 -1.87 32.53 1.34
N LYS A 133 -2.20 33.81 1.11
CA LYS A 133 -1.35 34.94 1.53
C LYS A 133 -1.22 35.05 3.06
N GLN A 134 -2.10 34.39 3.81
CA GLN A 134 -2.07 34.32 5.28
C GLN A 134 -1.17 33.18 5.81
N ILE A 135 -0.57 32.37 4.92
CA ILE A 135 0.34 31.29 5.32
C ILE A 135 1.74 31.89 5.59
N PRO A 136 2.36 31.60 6.76
CA PRO A 136 3.74 31.96 7.04
C PRO A 136 4.69 31.43 5.96
N PRO A 137 5.77 32.14 5.61
CA PRO A 137 6.75 31.66 4.64
C PRO A 137 7.29 30.26 4.99
N ASP A 138 7.50 30.00 6.28
CA ASP A 138 8.03 28.75 6.82
C ASP A 138 7.10 27.54 6.60
N ASP A 139 5.79 27.78 6.40
CA ASP A 139 4.76 26.75 6.21
C ASP A 139 4.27 26.69 4.74
N SER A 140 4.87 27.47 3.84
CA SER A 140 4.40 27.62 2.45
C SER A 140 4.51 26.34 1.61
N ASP A 141 5.42 25.44 1.98
CA ASP A 141 5.65 24.14 1.34
C ASP A 141 4.69 23.04 1.84
N LEU A 142 3.88 23.32 2.87
CA LEU A 142 2.93 22.35 3.43
C LEU A 142 1.59 22.36 2.68
N THR A 143 0.91 21.21 2.66
CA THR A 143 -0.44 21.09 2.08
C THR A 143 -1.41 22.03 2.82
N PRO A 144 -2.03 23.02 2.15
CA PRO A 144 -2.78 24.06 2.83
C PRO A 144 -4.23 23.61 3.10
N ILE A 145 -4.39 22.51 3.83
CA ILE A 145 -5.68 22.01 4.32
C ILE A 145 -5.95 22.63 5.69
N TYR A 146 -7.16 23.18 5.87
CA TYR A 146 -7.55 23.87 7.10
C TYR A 146 -8.92 23.41 7.57
N TYR A 147 -9.09 23.41 8.89
CA TYR A 147 -10.37 23.34 9.57
C TYR A 147 -10.98 24.74 9.61
N PHE A 148 -12.18 24.89 9.07
CA PHE A 148 -13.00 26.09 9.14
C PHE A 148 -14.01 25.88 10.27
N ILE A 149 -13.75 26.54 11.40
CA ILE A 149 -14.51 26.40 12.63
C ILE A 149 -15.31 27.67 12.84
N THR A 150 -16.63 27.55 12.76
CA THR A 150 -17.54 28.67 13.03
C THR A 150 -17.95 28.67 14.49
N GLY A 151 -18.06 29.85 15.07
CA GLY A 151 -18.55 30.01 16.43
C GLY A 151 -18.91 31.46 16.74
N THR A 152 -19.25 31.72 18.00
CA THR A 152 -19.68 33.04 18.46
C THR A 152 -18.95 33.47 19.71
N TYR A 153 -18.62 34.76 19.76
CA TYR A 153 -18.14 35.43 20.98
C TYR A 153 -19.28 35.65 21.99
N SER A 154 -18.93 36.13 23.19
CA SER A 154 -19.89 36.50 24.24
C SER A 154 -20.84 37.64 23.86
N ASN A 155 -20.51 38.43 22.84
CA ASN A 155 -21.33 39.51 22.29
C ASN A 155 -22.26 39.05 21.15
N ASN A 156 -22.42 37.74 20.94
CA ASN A 156 -23.16 37.11 19.84
C ASN A 156 -22.63 37.42 18.43
N GLN A 157 -21.41 37.94 18.30
CA GLN A 157 -20.77 38.08 16.99
C GLN A 157 -20.26 36.73 16.51
N SER A 158 -20.70 36.31 15.32
CA SER A 158 -20.20 35.11 14.65
C SER A 158 -18.85 35.36 13.97
N VAL A 159 -17.98 34.36 14.00
CA VAL A 159 -16.68 34.37 13.34
C VAL A 159 -16.32 32.96 12.87
N THR A 160 -15.52 32.87 11.81
CA THR A 160 -14.92 31.61 11.37
C THR A 160 -13.42 31.67 11.61
N ILE A 161 -12.88 30.64 12.26
CA ILE A 161 -11.46 30.48 12.55
C ILE A 161 -10.92 29.38 11.63
N CYS A 162 -9.85 29.69 10.90
CA CYS A 162 -9.09 28.71 10.12
C CYS A 162 -7.95 28.18 10.96
N VAL A 163 -7.87 26.85 11.12
CA VAL A 163 -6.76 26.18 11.82
C VAL A 163 -6.08 25.19 10.87
N SER A 164 -4.76 25.29 10.72
CA SER A 164 -3.99 24.42 9.84
C SER A 164 -4.13 22.96 10.25
N SER A 165 -4.32 22.08 9.28
CA SER A 165 -4.35 20.64 9.54
C SER A 165 -2.99 20.07 9.93
N ASN A 166 -1.92 20.83 9.72
CA ASN A 166 -0.54 20.38 9.97
C ASN A 166 0.01 20.90 11.31
N SER A 167 -0.52 22.00 11.84
CA SER A 167 -0.02 22.64 13.06
C SER A 167 -1.10 23.47 13.76
N ILE A 168 -1.27 23.26 15.07
CA ILE A 168 -2.17 24.10 15.90
C ILE A 168 -1.65 25.53 16.07
N MET A 169 -0.37 25.77 15.75
CA MET A 169 0.25 27.10 15.90
C MET A 169 -0.11 28.02 14.74
N HIS A 170 -0.49 27.48 13.58
CA HIS A 170 -0.92 28.28 12.45
C HIS A 170 -2.44 28.31 12.36
N HIS A 171 -2.99 29.44 12.77
CA HIS A 171 -4.41 29.72 12.78
C HIS A 171 -4.66 31.21 12.51
N PHE A 172 -5.80 31.54 11.91
CA PHE A 172 -6.19 32.92 11.64
C PHE A 172 -7.71 33.09 11.59
N ILE A 173 -8.18 34.33 11.72
CA ILE A 173 -9.59 34.66 11.54
C ILE A 173 -9.87 34.75 10.05
N TYR A 174 -10.88 34.01 9.60
CA TYR A 174 -11.38 34.09 8.24
C TYR A 174 -12.22 35.36 8.07
N SER A 175 -11.87 36.18 7.08
CA SER A 175 -12.67 37.30 6.58
C SER A 175 -12.98 37.04 5.13
N GLU A 176 -14.26 37.06 4.76
CA GLU A 176 -14.69 37.18 3.36
C GLU A 176 -14.37 38.56 2.80
#